data_AF-A0ABC9D2L7-F1
#
_entry.id   AF-A0ABC9D2L7-F1
#
_cell.length_a   1.000
_cell.length_b   1.000
_cell.length_c   1.000
_cell.angle_alpha   90.00
_cell.angle_beta   90.00
_cell.angle_gamma   90.00
#
_symmetry.space_group_name_H-M   'P 1'
#
loop_
_entity.id
_entity.type
_entity.pdbx_description
1 polymer ?
#
loop_
_entity_poly.entity_id
_entity_poly.type
_entity_poly.pdbx_seq_one_letter_code
_entity_poly.pdbx_strand_id
1 'polypeptide(L)'
;MAAPAGARLLACCLSALTTMAAVSLAVAAGGGVRMTDEVDILWGPTQLINGSDGDQTVGLSLDRVMGSGFKAKKSYLFARIDIDIKLVAGNSAGTVTTVYLISEGQWKIHDEIDLEFLGNVTGEPYTLHTNIFANGSGGREVQYRLWFDPTQDFHTYSILWNSDQILILVDDIAIRRFKNHWDAGVPFPVYQPMRLNGVLWDAEDWATQGGRVKTDWSQAPFTAYFRNYRATGCEPSGVAWACGQDPSGGDWADGGAAGLDDVRQQQQLREAQERYTIYDYCTDSVRFPDGGFPKECGLP
;
A
#
# COMPACT_ATOMS: atom_id res chain seq x y z
N MET A 1 77.55 13.80 -67.61
CA MET A 1 78.34 14.65 -66.69
C MET A 1 77.37 15.34 -65.74
N ALA A 2 77.78 15.44 -64.48
CA ALA A 2 77.15 16.14 -63.35
C ALA A 2 75.92 15.48 -62.66
N ALA A 3 76.15 15.03 -61.42
CA ALA A 3 75.17 14.96 -60.32
C ALA A 3 75.25 16.27 -59.50
N PRO A 4 74.64 16.45 -58.29
CA PRO A 4 73.47 15.87 -57.62
C PRO A 4 72.57 16.96 -56.93
N ALA A 5 71.57 16.53 -56.14
CA ALA A 5 70.99 17.12 -54.90
C ALA A 5 69.47 16.93 -54.92
N GLY A 6 68.77 16.35 -53.96
CA GLY A 6 69.05 16.11 -52.55
C GLY A 6 67.77 16.45 -51.81
N ALA A 7 67.21 15.51 -51.03
CA ALA A 7 66.46 15.75 -49.80
C ALA A 7 65.64 14.51 -49.43
N ARG A 8 65.95 13.98 -48.24
CA ARG A 8 65.19 12.97 -47.51
C ARG A 8 63.87 13.57 -47.03
N LEU A 9 62.81 12.76 -46.97
CA LEU A 9 61.84 12.87 -45.88
C LEU A 9 61.19 11.51 -45.62
N LEU A 10 61.32 11.09 -44.36
CA LEU A 10 60.86 9.83 -43.81
C LEU A 10 59.32 9.73 -43.90
N ALA A 11 58.86 8.53 -44.26
CA ALA A 11 57.50 8.10 -44.07
C ALA A 11 57.19 8.02 -42.56
N CYS A 12 56.23 8.83 -42.08
CA CYS A 12 55.58 8.61 -40.80
C CYS A 12 54.35 7.73 -41.03
N CYS A 13 54.43 6.50 -40.50
CA CYS A 13 53.30 5.62 -40.29
C CYS A 13 52.33 6.25 -39.29
N LEU A 14 51.05 6.37 -39.66
CA LEU A 14 49.93 6.34 -38.71
C LEU A 14 48.70 5.79 -39.43
N SER A 15 48.62 4.46 -39.45
CA SER A 15 47.38 3.72 -39.66
C SER A 15 46.46 3.99 -38.46
N ALA A 16 45.46 4.85 -38.63
CA ALA A 16 44.39 5.03 -37.65
C ALA A 16 43.48 3.79 -37.68
N LEU A 17 43.70 2.88 -36.72
CA LEU A 17 42.82 1.75 -36.46
C LEU A 17 41.62 2.26 -35.66
N THR A 18 40.48 2.51 -36.33
CA THR A 18 39.22 2.85 -35.65
C THR A 18 38.67 1.60 -34.99
N THR A 19 38.85 1.47 -33.67
CA THR A 19 38.15 0.48 -32.85
C THR A 19 36.69 0.92 -32.70
N MET A 20 35.77 0.32 -33.46
CA MET A 20 34.35 0.35 -33.11
C MET A 20 34.18 -0.42 -31.81
N ALA A 21 34.10 0.30 -30.69
CA ALA A 21 33.62 -0.27 -29.44
C ALA A 21 32.13 -0.60 -29.62
N ALA A 22 31.81 -1.88 -29.77
CA ALA A 22 30.45 -2.36 -29.64
C ALA A 22 30.00 -2.09 -28.20
N VAL A 23 29.19 -1.04 -28.01
CA VAL A 23 28.46 -0.83 -26.77
C VAL A 23 27.35 -1.88 -26.77
N SER A 24 27.66 -3.06 -26.21
CA SER A 24 26.63 -4.01 -25.83
C SER A 24 25.80 -3.34 -24.73
N LEU A 25 24.62 -2.83 -25.08
CA LEU A 25 23.59 -2.60 -24.07
C LEU A 25 23.30 -3.97 -23.47
N ALA A 26 23.83 -4.22 -22.28
CA ALA A 26 23.28 -5.24 -21.41
C ALA A 26 21.84 -4.78 -21.12
N VAL A 27 20.88 -5.36 -21.85
CA VAL A 27 19.51 -5.42 -21.34
C VAL A 27 19.64 -6.20 -20.05
N ALA A 28 19.63 -5.49 -18.91
CA ALA A 28 19.36 -6.14 -17.65
C ALA A 28 18.06 -6.91 -17.89
N ALA A 29 18.12 -8.24 -17.81
CA ALA A 29 16.92 -9.04 -17.71
C ALA A 29 16.22 -8.49 -16.47
N GLY A 30 15.18 -7.68 -16.67
CA GLY A 30 14.38 -7.14 -15.58
C GLY A 30 13.84 -8.34 -14.82
N GLY A 31 14.37 -8.61 -13.64
CA GLY A 31 13.77 -9.57 -12.73
C GLY A 31 12.47 -8.93 -12.26
N GLY A 32 11.35 -9.32 -12.86
CA GLY A 32 10.04 -8.84 -12.45
C GLY A 32 9.82 -9.04 -10.94
N VAL A 33 8.97 -8.18 -10.36
CA VAL A 33 8.69 -8.22 -8.93
C VAL A 33 7.72 -9.36 -8.66
N ARG A 34 8.20 -10.39 -7.97
CA ARG A 34 7.37 -11.54 -7.60
C ARG A 34 6.76 -11.33 -6.23
N MET A 35 5.44 -11.33 -6.15
CA MET A 35 4.73 -11.29 -4.87
C MET A 35 5.22 -12.35 -3.88
N THR A 36 5.46 -13.60 -4.31
CA THR A 36 5.94 -14.68 -3.43
C THR A 36 7.34 -14.45 -2.86
N ASP A 37 8.11 -13.50 -3.38
CA ASP A 37 9.41 -13.17 -2.81
C ASP A 37 9.23 -12.31 -1.55
N GLU A 38 8.14 -11.54 -1.47
CA GLU A 38 7.85 -10.61 -0.38
C GLU A 38 6.76 -11.08 0.59
N VAL A 39 5.85 -11.96 0.16
CA VAL A 39 4.73 -12.47 0.98
C VAL A 39 4.73 -13.99 1.11
N ASP A 40 4.19 -14.47 2.22
CA ASP A 40 3.84 -15.87 2.45
C ASP A 40 2.32 -16.06 2.31
N ILE A 41 1.90 -17.06 1.55
CA ILE A 41 0.48 -17.46 1.51
C ILE A 41 0.14 -18.15 2.83
N LEU A 42 -0.91 -17.67 3.50
CA LEU A 42 -1.29 -18.17 4.82
C LEU A 42 -2.27 -19.35 4.72
N TRP A 43 -3.39 -19.14 4.03
CA TRP A 43 -4.44 -20.16 3.88
C TRP A 43 -5.29 -19.91 2.63
N GLY A 44 -6.08 -20.92 2.30
CA GLY A 44 -7.16 -20.83 1.32
C GLY A 44 -6.72 -20.90 -0.15
N PRO A 45 -7.69 -21.05 -1.06
CA PRO A 45 -7.40 -21.17 -2.48
C PRO A 45 -6.76 -19.88 -3.03
N THR A 46 -5.57 -20.02 -3.60
CA THR A 46 -4.76 -18.91 -4.10
C THR A 46 -4.26 -19.19 -5.51
N GLN A 47 -4.42 -18.23 -6.41
CA GLN A 47 -3.91 -18.28 -7.78
C GLN A 47 -2.56 -17.55 -7.85
N LEU A 48 -1.55 -18.17 -8.47
CA LEU A 48 -0.28 -17.51 -8.79
C LEU A 48 -0.21 -17.34 -10.30
N ILE A 49 -0.27 -16.09 -10.76
CA ILE A 49 -0.25 -15.73 -12.17
C ILE A 49 1.11 -15.09 -12.47
N ASN A 50 1.93 -15.74 -13.29
CA ASN A 50 3.24 -15.21 -13.69
C ASN A 50 3.11 -14.48 -15.04
N GLY A 51 3.54 -13.23 -15.08
CA GLY A 51 3.69 -12.41 -16.28
C GLY A 51 4.89 -12.84 -17.12
N SER A 52 4.88 -12.50 -18.40
CA SER A 52 5.97 -12.79 -19.34
C SER A 52 7.25 -12.00 -19.04
N ASP A 53 7.13 -10.90 -18.30
CA ASP A 53 8.20 -10.04 -17.78
C ASP A 53 8.78 -10.52 -16.43
N GLY A 54 8.25 -11.61 -15.89
CA GLY A 54 8.66 -12.16 -14.60
C GLY A 54 7.90 -11.60 -13.39
N ASP A 55 6.98 -10.65 -13.59
CA ASP A 55 6.11 -10.16 -12.53
C ASP A 55 5.16 -11.27 -12.08
N GLN A 56 4.74 -11.24 -10.81
CA GLN A 56 3.77 -12.20 -10.29
C GLN A 56 2.60 -11.51 -9.62
N THR A 57 1.39 -11.95 -9.98
CA THR A 57 0.14 -11.57 -9.34
C THR A 57 -0.38 -12.73 -8.48
N VAL A 58 -0.84 -12.39 -7.27
CA VAL A 58 -1.54 -13.28 -6.35
C VAL A 58 -3.03 -13.01 -6.46
N GLY A 59 -3.83 -14.04 -6.77
CA GLY A 59 -5.29 -13.98 -6.76
C GLY A 59 -5.84 -14.70 -5.53
N LEU A 60 -6.39 -13.96 -4.57
CA LEU A 60 -7.09 -14.53 -3.42
C LEU A 60 -8.52 -14.88 -3.82
N SER A 61 -8.95 -16.10 -3.52
CA SER A 61 -10.31 -16.56 -3.79
C SER A 61 -11.14 -16.73 -2.52
N LEU A 62 -12.45 -16.56 -2.66
CA LEU A 62 -13.44 -16.79 -1.60
C LEU A 62 -14.60 -17.61 -2.18
N ASP A 63 -14.92 -18.69 -1.47
CA ASP A 63 -16.13 -19.49 -1.68
C ASP A 63 -16.83 -19.77 -0.35
N ARG A 64 -17.91 -20.55 -0.39
CA ARG A 64 -18.75 -20.83 0.78
C ARG A 64 -18.02 -21.63 1.88
N VAL A 65 -16.87 -22.24 1.56
CA VAL A 65 -16.09 -23.03 2.49
C VAL A 65 -15.06 -22.16 3.20
N MET A 66 -14.32 -21.33 2.46
CA MET A 66 -13.29 -20.47 3.05
C MET A 66 -12.90 -19.29 2.14
N GLY A 67 -12.39 -18.24 2.79
CA GLY A 67 -11.58 -17.23 2.14
C GLY A 67 -10.12 -17.64 1.99
N SER A 68 -9.28 -16.70 1.58
CA SER A 68 -7.83 -16.89 1.49
C SER A 68 -7.09 -15.64 1.93
N GLY A 69 -5.81 -15.81 2.25
CA GLY A 69 -4.99 -14.71 2.74
C GLY A 69 -3.49 -14.94 2.59
N PHE A 70 -2.74 -13.84 2.62
CA PHE A 70 -1.28 -13.80 2.67
C PHE A 70 -0.82 -12.81 3.74
N LYS A 71 0.45 -12.91 4.12
CA LYS A 71 1.15 -11.91 4.93
C LYS A 71 2.49 -11.54 4.32
N ALA A 72 2.90 -10.29 4.47
CA ALA A 72 4.27 -9.90 4.16
C ALA A 72 5.27 -10.67 5.05
N LYS A 73 6.44 -11.00 4.53
CA LYS A 73 7.48 -11.70 5.32
C LYS A 73 8.08 -10.79 6.38
N LYS A 74 8.22 -9.52 6.05
CA LYS A 74 8.83 -8.49 6.89
C LYS A 74 7.79 -7.74 7.71
N SER A 75 8.24 -7.16 8.81
CA SER A 75 7.49 -6.18 9.61
C SER A 75 8.30 -4.89 9.67
N TYR A 76 7.60 -3.78 9.87
CA TYR A 76 8.20 -2.46 9.88
C TYR A 76 7.69 -1.67 11.09
N LEU A 77 8.54 -0.81 11.65
CA LEU A 77 8.11 0.27 12.54
C LEU A 77 8.37 1.57 11.79
N PHE A 78 7.29 2.15 11.24
CA PHE A 78 7.30 3.19 10.21
C PHE A 78 7.77 2.69 8.83
N ALA A 79 6.96 3.00 7.81
CA ALA A 79 7.21 2.64 6.42
C ALA A 79 6.27 3.40 5.47
N ARG A 80 6.68 3.48 4.20
CA ARG A 80 5.74 3.55 3.08
C ARG A 80 5.52 2.14 2.55
N ILE A 81 4.26 1.76 2.44
CA ILE A 81 3.83 0.46 1.92
C ILE A 81 2.88 0.73 0.76
N ASP A 82 3.21 0.23 -0.41
CA ASP A 82 2.43 0.32 -1.65
C ASP A 82 2.02 -1.09 -2.08
N ILE A 83 0.77 -1.24 -2.52
CA ILE A 83 0.28 -2.49 -3.12
C ILE A 83 -0.74 -2.19 -4.21
N ASP A 84 -0.62 -2.88 -5.34
CA ASP A 84 -1.59 -2.78 -6.43
C ASP A 84 -2.70 -3.81 -6.22
N ILE A 85 -3.95 -3.35 -6.24
CA ILE A 85 -5.12 -4.19 -6.02
C ILE A 85 -6.11 -4.00 -7.16
N LYS A 86 -6.66 -5.12 -7.66
CA LYS A 86 -7.83 -5.16 -8.51
C LYS A 86 -8.92 -5.99 -7.83
N LEU A 87 -10.08 -5.38 -7.59
CA LEU A 87 -11.15 -5.95 -6.77
C LEU A 87 -12.01 -6.95 -7.53
N VAL A 88 -12.86 -7.66 -6.77
CA VAL A 88 -13.82 -8.65 -7.29
C VAL A 88 -14.80 -7.96 -8.27
N ALA A 89 -14.82 -8.42 -9.51
CA ALA A 89 -15.76 -7.94 -10.52
C ALA A 89 -17.16 -8.55 -10.35
N GLY A 90 -18.16 -7.89 -10.94
CA GLY A 90 -19.54 -8.42 -10.96
C GLY A 90 -20.30 -8.16 -9.66
N ASN A 91 -21.01 -9.17 -9.16
CA ASN A 91 -21.69 -9.08 -7.87
C ASN A 91 -20.72 -9.53 -6.77
N SER A 92 -20.31 -8.60 -5.92
CA SER A 92 -19.39 -8.84 -4.80
C SER A 92 -20.03 -8.51 -3.45
N ALA A 93 -21.36 -8.39 -3.40
CA ALA A 93 -22.07 -8.11 -2.17
C ALA A 93 -21.70 -9.13 -1.07
N GLY A 94 -21.52 -8.62 0.15
CA GLY A 94 -21.11 -9.36 1.34
C GLY A 94 -19.62 -9.71 1.41
N THR A 95 -18.87 -9.61 0.33
CA THR A 95 -17.42 -9.82 0.35
C THR A 95 -16.65 -8.59 0.83
N VAL A 96 -15.53 -8.82 1.53
CA VAL A 96 -14.55 -7.79 1.87
C VAL A 96 -13.17 -8.23 1.41
N THR A 97 -12.55 -7.41 0.57
CA THR A 97 -11.10 -7.51 0.31
C THR A 97 -10.40 -6.59 1.29
N THR A 98 -9.48 -7.08 2.12
CA THR A 98 -8.77 -6.25 3.10
C THR A 98 -7.28 -6.30 2.83
N VAL A 99 -6.63 -5.13 2.89
CA VAL A 99 -5.20 -5.02 3.16
C VAL A 99 -5.02 -4.20 4.43
N TYR A 100 -4.24 -4.71 5.36
CA TYR A 100 -4.10 -4.07 6.67
C TYR A 100 -2.72 -4.29 7.25
N LEU A 101 -2.22 -3.28 7.96
CA LEU A 101 -1.03 -3.41 8.80
C LEU A 101 -1.50 -3.77 10.19
N ILE A 102 -0.88 -4.78 10.82
CA ILE A 102 -1.21 -5.15 12.20
C ILE A 102 0.06 -5.50 12.97
N SER A 103 0.11 -5.11 14.25
CA SER A 103 1.17 -5.53 15.15
C SER A 103 1.02 -6.99 15.58
N GLU A 104 2.14 -7.68 15.72
CA GLU A 104 2.14 -9.01 16.32
C GLU A 104 2.13 -8.91 17.85
N GLY A 105 1.34 -9.75 18.52
CA GLY A 105 1.32 -9.81 19.98
C GLY A 105 -0.08 -9.93 20.57
N GLN A 106 -0.30 -9.25 21.70
CA GLN A 106 -1.58 -9.33 22.41
C GLN A 106 -2.67 -8.55 21.68
N TRP A 107 -3.72 -9.24 21.24
CA TRP A 107 -4.89 -8.65 20.58
C TRP A 107 -5.52 -7.47 21.36
N LYS A 108 -5.43 -7.43 22.69
CA LYS A 108 -6.04 -6.33 23.46
C LYS A 108 -5.36 -4.97 23.31
N ILE A 109 -4.14 -4.95 22.81
CA ILE A 109 -3.30 -3.76 22.71
C ILE A 109 -2.66 -3.63 21.33
N HIS A 110 -3.22 -4.28 20.31
CA HIS A 110 -2.66 -4.25 18.96
C HIS A 110 -2.74 -2.84 18.35
N ASP A 111 -1.84 -2.58 17.43
CA ASP A 111 -1.91 -1.45 16.51
C ASP A 111 -2.33 -1.99 15.14
N GLU A 112 -3.21 -1.30 14.43
CA GLU A 112 -3.71 -1.73 13.12
C GLU A 112 -4.12 -0.54 12.23
N ILE A 113 -3.88 -0.66 10.92
CA ILE A 113 -4.26 0.32 9.91
C ILE A 113 -4.93 -0.42 8.77
N ASP A 114 -6.22 -0.17 8.56
CA ASP A 114 -7.09 -0.96 7.69
C ASP A 114 -7.46 -0.23 6.39
N LEU A 115 -7.38 -0.95 5.27
CA LEU A 115 -8.07 -0.65 4.03
C LEU A 115 -8.96 -1.85 3.67
N GLU A 116 -10.26 -1.69 3.83
CA GLU A 116 -11.28 -2.70 3.60
C GLU A 116 -12.17 -2.27 2.43
N PHE A 117 -12.18 -3.06 1.36
CA PHE A 117 -13.00 -2.80 0.19
C PHE A 117 -14.29 -3.60 0.29
N LEU A 118 -15.37 -2.91 0.62
CA LEU A 118 -16.68 -3.49 0.80
C LEU A 118 -17.33 -3.68 -0.57
N GLY A 119 -17.56 -4.93 -0.94
CA GLY A 119 -18.21 -5.29 -2.19
C GLY A 119 -19.68 -4.88 -2.24
N ASN A 120 -20.25 -4.93 -3.45
CA ASN A 120 -21.61 -4.47 -3.70
C ASN A 120 -22.26 -5.29 -4.81
N VAL A 121 -23.57 -5.09 -5.00
CA VAL A 121 -24.28 -5.71 -6.13
C VAL A 121 -23.78 -5.13 -7.46
N THR A 122 -23.91 -5.91 -8.53
CA THR A 122 -23.45 -5.49 -9.86
C THR A 122 -24.01 -4.13 -10.26
N GLY A 123 -23.13 -3.23 -10.72
CA GLY A 123 -23.48 -1.88 -11.16
C GLY A 123 -23.50 -0.84 -10.05
N GLU A 124 -23.44 -1.25 -8.78
CA GLU A 124 -23.32 -0.33 -7.64
C GLU A 124 -21.85 -0.15 -7.23
N PRO A 125 -21.46 1.05 -6.75
CA PRO A 125 -20.06 1.33 -6.45
C PRO A 125 -19.57 0.56 -5.23
N TYR A 126 -18.26 0.25 -5.24
CA TYR A 126 -17.52 -0.19 -4.06
C TYR A 126 -17.45 0.91 -2.99
N THR A 127 -17.16 0.50 -1.76
CA THR A 127 -16.78 1.40 -0.67
C THR A 127 -15.39 1.04 -0.19
N LEU A 128 -14.47 2.01 -0.15
CA LEU A 128 -13.22 1.89 0.59
C LEU A 128 -13.49 2.34 2.04
N HIS A 129 -13.45 1.39 2.96
CA HIS A 129 -13.56 1.57 4.40
C HIS A 129 -12.15 1.59 5.00
N THR A 130 -11.83 2.60 5.79
CA THR A 130 -10.53 2.71 6.47
C THR A 130 -10.72 2.78 7.96
N ASN A 131 -9.84 2.16 8.74
CA ASN A 131 -9.85 2.22 10.20
C ASN A 131 -8.43 2.30 10.74
N ILE A 132 -8.29 2.77 11.98
CA ILE A 132 -7.00 2.89 12.67
C ILE A 132 -7.20 2.46 14.12
N PHE A 133 -6.52 1.39 14.51
CA PHE A 133 -6.38 0.95 15.89
C PHE A 133 -5.02 1.36 16.44
N ALA A 134 -5.04 1.87 17.65
CA ALA A 134 -3.83 2.15 18.41
C ALA A 134 -4.03 1.70 19.86
N ASN A 135 -3.13 0.85 20.36
CA ASN A 135 -3.21 0.24 21.68
C ASN A 135 -4.60 -0.43 21.94
N GLY A 136 -5.11 -1.15 20.93
CA GLY A 136 -6.38 -1.88 20.97
C GLY A 136 -7.63 -0.99 20.87
N SER A 137 -7.48 0.33 20.81
CA SER A 137 -8.58 1.27 20.59
C SER A 137 -8.68 1.56 19.10
N GLY A 138 -9.77 1.13 18.46
CA GLY A 138 -10.14 1.52 17.09
C GLY A 138 -11.35 2.44 17.07
N GLY A 139 -12.27 2.19 16.14
CA GLY A 139 -13.51 2.97 16.04
C GLY A 139 -13.33 4.29 15.28
N ARG A 140 -12.36 4.32 14.37
CA ARG A 140 -11.96 5.48 13.58
C ARG A 140 -12.31 5.26 12.12
N GLU A 141 -13.50 4.74 11.86
CA GLU A 141 -13.92 4.37 10.52
C GLU A 141 -14.12 5.62 9.66
N VAL A 142 -13.60 5.62 8.43
CA VAL A 142 -13.94 6.61 7.39
C VAL A 142 -14.14 5.86 6.08
N GLN A 143 -15.24 6.15 5.39
CA GLN A 143 -15.64 5.46 4.16
C GLN A 143 -15.62 6.40 2.96
N TYR A 144 -15.17 5.89 1.83
CA TYR A 144 -15.04 6.62 0.57
C TYR A 144 -15.67 5.87 -0.60
N ARG A 145 -16.22 6.62 -1.55
CA ARG A 145 -16.39 6.16 -2.93
C ARG A 145 -15.11 6.42 -3.71
N LEU A 146 -14.77 5.53 -4.64
CA LEU A 146 -13.62 5.73 -5.53
C LEU A 146 -14.06 6.48 -6.80
N TRP A 147 -13.17 7.29 -7.35
CA TRP A 147 -13.41 8.05 -8.60
C TRP A 147 -13.18 7.23 -9.88
N PHE A 148 -13.05 5.91 -9.73
CA PHE A 148 -12.87 4.92 -10.79
C PHE A 148 -13.57 3.61 -10.40
N ASP A 149 -13.71 2.69 -11.35
CA ASP A 149 -14.16 1.32 -11.09
C ASP A 149 -12.95 0.44 -10.70
N PRO A 150 -12.78 0.09 -9.40
CA PRO A 150 -11.62 -0.66 -8.91
C PRO A 150 -11.59 -2.13 -9.35
N THR A 151 -12.58 -2.58 -10.13
CA THR A 151 -12.65 -3.95 -10.64
C THR A 151 -12.06 -4.09 -12.05
N GLN A 152 -11.90 -2.97 -12.79
CA GLN A 152 -11.46 -2.99 -14.18
C GLN A 152 -9.95 -3.08 -14.34
N ASP A 153 -9.20 -2.38 -13.50
CA ASP A 153 -7.74 -2.36 -13.53
C ASP A 153 -7.14 -2.34 -12.12
N PHE A 154 -5.84 -2.55 -12.05
CA PHE A 154 -5.08 -2.37 -10.81
C PHE A 154 -4.92 -0.89 -10.47
N HIS A 155 -5.15 -0.57 -9.21
CA HIS A 155 -4.86 0.73 -8.62
C HIS A 155 -3.92 0.56 -7.43
N THR A 156 -3.08 1.56 -7.19
CA THR A 156 -2.10 1.53 -6.12
C THR A 156 -2.71 2.10 -4.85
N TYR A 157 -2.67 1.31 -3.78
CA TYR A 157 -3.10 1.72 -2.45
C TYR A 157 -1.88 1.81 -1.54
N SER A 158 -1.74 2.96 -0.88
CA SER A 158 -0.53 3.26 -0.12
C SER A 158 -0.85 3.63 1.33
N ILE A 159 -0.04 3.13 2.25
CA ILE A 159 0.02 3.58 3.64
C ILE A 159 1.41 4.17 3.87
N LEU A 160 1.47 5.46 4.15
CA LEU A 160 2.67 6.11 4.67
C LEU A 160 2.47 6.31 6.16
N TRP A 161 3.29 5.64 6.97
CA TRP A 161 3.24 5.69 8.42
C TRP A 161 4.61 6.07 8.96
N ASN A 162 4.67 7.16 9.72
CA ASN A 162 5.86 7.63 10.41
C ASN A 162 5.50 8.12 11.82
N SER A 163 6.49 8.68 12.53
CA SER A 163 6.33 9.20 13.89
C SER A 163 5.33 10.36 13.99
N ASP A 164 5.07 11.09 12.91
CA ASP A 164 4.21 12.28 12.91
C ASP A 164 2.78 11.99 12.48
N GLN A 165 2.58 11.03 11.57
CA GLN A 165 1.27 10.78 10.96
C GLN A 165 1.17 9.44 10.24
N ILE A 166 -0.08 9.04 9.99
CA ILE A 166 -0.48 8.04 9.00
C ILE A 166 -1.18 8.79 7.86
N LEU A 167 -0.76 8.52 6.63
CA LEU A 167 -1.37 9.03 5.41
C LEU A 167 -1.77 7.84 4.53
N ILE A 168 -3.05 7.77 4.15
CA ILE A 168 -3.56 6.76 3.22
C ILE A 168 -3.75 7.43 1.86
N LEU A 169 -3.25 6.79 0.81
CA LEU A 169 -3.34 7.27 -0.57
C LEU A 169 -3.95 6.22 -1.50
N VAL A 170 -4.60 6.72 -2.54
CA VAL A 170 -5.07 5.94 -3.69
C VAL A 170 -4.50 6.60 -4.94
N ASP A 171 -3.69 5.88 -5.70
CA ASP A 171 -2.95 6.39 -6.87
C ASP A 171 -2.20 7.71 -6.58
N ASP A 172 -1.44 7.73 -5.48
CA ASP A 172 -0.70 8.90 -4.96
C ASP A 172 -1.58 10.14 -4.62
N ILE A 173 -2.91 9.97 -4.53
CA ILE A 173 -3.83 11.00 -4.02
C ILE A 173 -4.11 10.71 -2.55
N ALA A 174 -3.72 11.63 -1.67
CA ALA A 174 -4.00 11.53 -0.24
C ALA A 174 -5.51 11.64 0.04
N ILE A 175 -6.08 10.60 0.67
CA ILE A 175 -7.51 10.56 1.01
C ILE A 175 -7.77 10.67 2.52
N ARG A 176 -6.80 10.27 3.35
CA ARG A 176 -6.93 10.31 4.82
C ARG A 176 -5.60 10.64 5.47
N ARG A 177 -5.65 11.54 6.45
CA ARG A 177 -4.53 11.86 7.35
C ARG A 177 -4.95 11.60 8.80
N PHE A 178 -4.12 10.89 9.55
CA PHE A 178 -4.27 10.72 11.00
C PHE A 178 -2.97 11.16 11.67
N LYS A 179 -3.01 12.30 12.36
CA LYS A 179 -1.82 12.88 12.97
C LYS A 179 -1.54 12.27 14.33
N ASN A 180 -0.26 12.20 14.67
CA ASN A 180 0.17 11.83 16.00
C ASN A 180 -0.13 12.97 16.99
N HIS A 181 -1.13 12.74 17.84
CA HIS A 181 -1.47 13.61 18.96
C HIS A 181 -1.26 12.91 20.31
N TRP A 182 -0.20 12.11 20.40
CA TRP A 182 0.18 11.38 21.62
C TRP A 182 0.30 12.31 22.83
N ASP A 183 0.88 13.50 22.67
CA ASP A 183 1.01 14.50 23.74
C ASP A 183 -0.35 15.05 24.22
N ALA A 184 -1.38 14.93 23.38
CA ALA A 184 -2.76 15.22 23.75
C ALA A 184 -3.51 13.98 24.27
N GLY A 185 -2.84 12.84 24.46
CA GLY A 185 -3.45 11.61 24.95
C GLY A 185 -4.26 10.83 23.92
N VAL A 186 -4.07 11.11 22.62
CA VAL A 186 -4.62 10.28 21.53
C VAL A 186 -3.61 9.16 21.25
N PRO A 187 -3.97 7.87 21.39
CA PRO A 187 -3.07 6.77 21.06
C PRO A 187 -2.65 6.81 19.59
N PHE A 188 -1.38 6.49 19.33
CA PHE A 188 -0.81 6.42 17.98
C PHE A 188 0.20 5.25 17.92
N PRO A 189 0.27 4.51 16.80
CA PRO A 189 1.20 3.38 16.67
C PRO A 189 2.64 3.88 16.49
N VAL A 190 3.37 4.01 17.60
CA VAL A 190 4.79 4.44 17.59
C VAL A 190 5.77 3.38 18.12
N TYR A 191 5.29 2.25 18.65
CA TYR A 191 6.15 1.28 19.34
C TYR A 191 6.08 -0.15 18.79
N GLN A 192 4.97 -0.55 18.18
CA GLN A 192 4.78 -1.92 17.75
C GLN A 192 5.04 -2.04 16.25
N PRO A 193 6.05 -2.84 15.82
CA PRO A 193 6.22 -3.13 14.41
C PRO A 193 4.98 -3.83 13.85
N MET A 194 4.55 -3.40 12.67
CA MET A 194 3.39 -3.94 11.98
C MET A 194 3.80 -4.64 10.69
N ARG A 195 2.99 -5.60 10.28
CA ARG A 195 3.15 -6.35 9.03
C ARG A 195 1.89 -6.23 8.20
N LEU A 196 2.05 -6.12 6.87
CA LEU A 196 0.92 -6.18 5.94
C LEU A 196 0.34 -7.60 5.87
N ASN A 197 -0.97 -7.69 5.96
CA ASN A 197 -1.76 -8.86 5.61
C ASN A 197 -2.74 -8.48 4.49
N GLY A 198 -3.02 -9.42 3.61
CA GLY A 198 -4.06 -9.30 2.60
C GLY A 198 -5.01 -10.49 2.68
N VAL A 199 -6.31 -10.23 2.76
CA VAL A 199 -7.34 -11.28 2.91
C VAL A 199 -8.56 -10.97 2.05
N LEU A 200 -9.21 -12.03 1.55
CA LEU A 200 -10.55 -11.95 0.96
C LEU A 200 -11.48 -12.83 1.77
N TRP A 201 -12.54 -12.26 2.33
CA TRP A 201 -13.41 -12.93 3.29
C TRP A 201 -14.86 -12.47 3.19
N ASP A 202 -15.76 -13.28 3.77
CA ASP A 202 -17.19 -12.99 3.84
C ASP A 202 -17.50 -12.19 5.12
N ALA A 203 -18.18 -11.08 4.94
CA ALA A 203 -18.62 -10.20 6.01
C ALA A 203 -20.05 -9.70 5.76
N GLU A 204 -20.90 -10.61 5.25
CA GLU A 204 -22.28 -10.32 4.83
C GLU A 204 -23.17 -9.72 5.94
N ASP A 205 -22.76 -9.80 7.20
CA ASP A 205 -23.45 -9.19 8.33
C ASP A 205 -23.33 -7.67 8.40
N TRP A 206 -22.37 -7.06 7.70
CA TRP A 206 -22.21 -5.61 7.74
C TRP A 206 -21.70 -4.97 6.43
N ALA A 207 -20.95 -5.70 5.59
CA ALA A 207 -20.21 -5.12 4.47
C ALA A 207 -21.08 -4.34 3.48
N THR A 208 -22.12 -4.97 2.94
CA THR A 208 -22.93 -4.36 1.89
C THR A 208 -24.21 -3.75 2.45
N GLN A 209 -24.26 -2.42 2.40
CA GLN A 209 -25.42 -1.63 2.85
C GLN A 209 -25.81 -1.94 4.29
N GLY A 210 -24.82 -1.98 5.18
CA GLY A 210 -25.01 -2.30 6.60
C GLY A 210 -25.48 -3.74 6.83
N GLY A 211 -25.07 -4.68 5.97
CA GLY A 211 -25.43 -6.10 6.06
C GLY A 211 -26.81 -6.46 5.51
N ARG A 212 -27.52 -5.51 4.91
CA ARG A 212 -28.84 -5.74 4.32
C ARG A 212 -28.79 -6.68 3.11
N VAL A 213 -27.71 -6.61 2.34
CA VAL A 213 -27.50 -7.44 1.15
C VAL A 213 -26.45 -8.49 1.47
N LYS A 214 -26.83 -9.76 1.30
CA LYS A 214 -26.02 -10.93 1.65
C LYS A 214 -25.20 -11.45 0.47
N THR A 215 -24.23 -12.30 0.75
CA THR A 215 -23.38 -12.90 -0.28
C THR A 215 -24.18 -13.87 -1.14
N ASP A 216 -24.22 -13.63 -2.45
CA ASP A 216 -24.79 -14.58 -3.41
C ASP A 216 -23.74 -15.65 -3.76
N TRP A 217 -23.71 -16.72 -2.98
CA TRP A 217 -22.77 -17.83 -3.16
C TRP A 217 -22.89 -18.56 -4.51
N SER A 218 -23.96 -18.33 -5.30
CA SER A 218 -24.01 -18.86 -6.68
C SER A 218 -23.04 -18.18 -7.64
N GLN A 219 -22.51 -17.01 -7.25
CA GLN A 219 -21.49 -16.25 -7.98
C GLN A 219 -20.05 -16.64 -7.61
N ALA A 220 -19.88 -17.51 -6.61
CA ALA A 220 -18.56 -17.98 -6.20
C ALA A 220 -17.88 -18.82 -7.32
N PRO A 221 -16.54 -18.81 -7.41
CA PRO A 221 -15.61 -18.12 -6.51
C PRO A 221 -15.50 -16.62 -6.81
N PHE A 222 -15.44 -15.82 -5.75
CA PHE A 222 -15.02 -14.42 -5.83
C PHE A 222 -13.50 -14.38 -5.86
N THR A 223 -12.90 -13.46 -6.64
CA THR A 223 -11.43 -13.34 -6.71
C THR A 223 -10.99 -11.89 -6.74
N ALA A 224 -10.07 -11.53 -5.84
CA ALA A 224 -9.36 -10.25 -5.83
C ALA A 224 -7.88 -10.48 -6.13
N TYR A 225 -7.25 -9.56 -6.86
CA TYR A 225 -5.89 -9.70 -7.35
C TYR A 225 -4.96 -8.66 -6.73
N PHE A 226 -3.75 -9.10 -6.40
CA PHE A 226 -2.72 -8.32 -5.72
C PHE A 226 -1.39 -8.47 -6.46
N ARG A 227 -0.68 -7.37 -6.67
CA ARG A 227 0.67 -7.38 -7.25
C ARG A 227 1.48 -6.19 -6.73
N ASN A 228 2.75 -6.13 -7.11
CA ASN A 228 3.62 -4.97 -6.86
C ASN A 228 3.66 -4.51 -5.39
N TYR A 229 3.55 -5.44 -4.42
CA TYR A 229 3.80 -5.11 -3.03
C TYR A 229 5.22 -4.59 -2.86
N ARG A 230 5.35 -3.37 -2.32
CA ARG A 230 6.63 -2.72 -2.04
C ARG A 230 6.53 -2.07 -0.68
N ALA A 231 7.55 -2.32 0.15
CA ALA A 231 7.66 -1.67 1.45
C ALA A 231 9.05 -1.07 1.58
N THR A 232 9.11 0.22 1.92
CA THR A 232 10.34 0.91 2.28
C THR A 232 10.13 1.51 3.65
N GLY A 233 10.95 1.12 4.62
CA GLY A 233 10.78 1.55 6.00
C GLY A 233 11.82 0.94 6.91
N CYS A 234 11.65 1.14 8.20
CA CYS A 234 12.55 0.58 9.19
C CYS A 234 12.13 -0.83 9.58
N GLU A 235 12.93 -1.82 9.20
CA GLU A 235 12.82 -3.19 9.68
C GLU A 235 13.45 -3.28 11.08
N PRO A 236 12.69 -3.58 12.14
CA PRO A 236 13.26 -3.69 13.47
C PRO A 236 14.25 -4.86 13.52
N SER A 237 15.55 -4.56 13.69
CA SER A 237 16.55 -5.61 13.91
C SER A 237 16.47 -6.11 15.35
N GLY A 238 16.83 -7.36 15.60
CA GLY A 238 16.83 -7.97 16.94
C GLY A 238 17.75 -7.29 17.98
N VAL A 239 18.44 -6.20 17.61
CA VAL A 239 19.31 -5.37 18.45
C VAL A 239 18.86 -3.90 18.55
N ALA A 240 17.95 -3.42 17.69
CA ALA A 240 17.50 -2.03 17.69
C ALA A 240 15.98 -1.96 17.80
N TRP A 241 15.50 -1.72 19.02
CA TRP A 241 14.13 -1.33 19.35
C TRP A 241 13.80 0.12 18.92
N ALA A 242 14.74 0.82 18.29
CA ALA A 242 14.64 2.23 17.94
C ALA A 242 14.89 2.45 16.44
N CYS A 243 13.81 2.40 15.66
CA CYS A 243 13.78 3.07 14.36
C CYS A 243 14.00 4.57 14.59
N GLY A 244 15.14 5.09 14.15
CA GLY A 244 15.62 6.47 14.44
C GLY A 244 17.03 6.58 15.00
N GLN A 245 17.75 5.47 15.19
CA GLN A 245 19.17 5.45 15.60
C GLN A 245 20.09 4.74 14.58
N ASP A 246 19.54 4.19 13.49
CA ASP A 246 20.31 3.46 12.48
C ASP A 246 20.73 4.38 11.34
N PRO A 247 22.05 4.61 11.11
CA PRO A 247 22.53 5.40 9.98
C PRO A 247 22.30 4.76 8.60
N SER A 248 21.88 3.48 8.56
CA SER A 248 21.52 2.75 7.34
C SER A 248 20.01 2.66 7.08
N GLY A 249 19.18 2.90 8.10
CA GLY A 249 17.74 3.09 7.96
C GLY A 249 17.48 4.56 7.63
N GLY A 250 16.95 4.83 6.43
CA GLY A 250 16.65 6.21 6.00
C GLY A 250 15.86 7.00 7.04
N ASP A 251 15.86 8.33 6.92
CA ASP A 251 15.33 9.37 7.83
C ASP A 251 13.88 9.19 8.38
N TRP A 252 13.21 8.05 8.23
CA TRP A 252 11.81 7.76 8.60
C TRP A 252 11.41 8.16 10.03
N ALA A 253 12.36 8.31 10.95
CA ALA A 253 12.12 8.77 12.32
C ALA A 253 12.03 10.30 12.47
N ASP A 254 12.72 11.07 11.61
CA ASP A 254 12.79 12.54 11.63
C ASP A 254 12.06 13.16 10.42
N GLY A 255 11.07 12.44 9.85
CA GLY A 255 10.28 12.91 8.71
C GLY A 255 10.88 12.57 7.34
N GLY A 256 11.67 11.49 7.24
CA GLY A 256 12.36 10.98 6.04
C GLY A 256 11.51 10.56 4.85
N ALA A 257 10.23 10.92 4.85
CA ALA A 257 9.57 11.35 3.63
C ALA A 257 9.80 12.86 3.48
N ALA A 258 11.05 13.26 3.22
CA ALA A 258 11.41 14.64 2.96
C ALA A 258 10.41 15.26 1.96
N GLY A 259 9.66 16.27 2.40
CA GLY A 259 8.88 17.14 1.52
C GLY A 259 7.61 16.53 0.92
N LEU A 260 6.72 15.99 1.76
CA LEU A 260 5.31 15.94 1.39
C LEU A 260 4.81 17.40 1.28
N ASP A 261 4.49 17.86 0.07
CA ASP A 261 3.97 19.20 -0.20
C ASP A 261 2.66 19.41 0.59
N ASP A 262 2.78 20.04 1.77
CA ASP A 262 1.68 20.20 2.71
C ASP A 262 0.50 20.94 2.05
N VAL A 263 0.73 21.88 1.13
CA VAL A 263 -0.35 22.60 0.46
C VAL A 263 -1.09 21.70 -0.51
N ARG A 264 -0.38 20.99 -1.40
CA ARG A 264 -1.00 20.07 -2.36
C ARG A 264 -1.73 18.95 -1.66
N GLN A 265 -1.11 18.34 -0.65
CA GLN A 265 -1.75 17.26 0.10
C GLN A 265 -2.97 17.72 0.87
N GLN A 266 -2.90 18.88 1.53
CA GLN A 266 -4.08 19.43 2.19
C GLN A 266 -5.21 19.71 1.19
N GLN A 267 -4.89 20.15 -0.03
CA GLN A 267 -5.90 20.29 -1.08
C GLN A 267 -6.50 18.92 -1.47
N GLN A 268 -5.67 17.91 -1.71
CA GLN A 268 -6.14 16.55 -2.03
C GLN A 268 -7.03 15.98 -0.94
N LEU A 269 -6.64 16.14 0.33
CA LEU A 269 -7.42 15.68 1.48
C LEU A 269 -8.77 16.39 1.56
N ARG A 270 -8.82 17.71 1.35
CA ARG A 270 -10.09 18.45 1.29
C ARG A 270 -10.97 17.98 0.15
N GLU A 271 -10.41 17.81 -1.05
CA GLU A 271 -11.15 17.33 -2.20
C GLU A 271 -11.70 15.91 -1.99
N ALA A 272 -10.90 15.03 -1.37
CA ALA A 272 -11.33 13.68 -1.02
C ALA A 272 -12.48 13.70 0.00
N GLN A 273 -12.34 14.52 1.04
CA GLN A 273 -13.35 14.66 2.09
C GLN A 273 -14.67 15.24 1.56
N GLU A 274 -14.61 16.25 0.70
CA GLU A 274 -15.80 16.91 0.16
C GLU A 274 -16.54 16.09 -0.89
N ARG A 275 -15.82 15.31 -1.71
CA ARG A 275 -16.41 14.65 -2.89
C ARG A 275 -16.67 13.16 -2.71
N TYR A 276 -15.84 12.49 -1.93
CA TYR A 276 -15.78 11.03 -1.93
C TYR A 276 -16.10 10.41 -0.59
N THR A 277 -15.95 11.13 0.52
CA THR A 277 -16.32 10.62 1.85
C THR A 277 -17.84 10.46 1.98
N ILE A 278 -18.26 9.27 2.40
CA ILE A 278 -19.68 8.93 2.64
C ILE A 278 -19.99 8.64 4.10
N TYR A 279 -18.97 8.42 4.93
CA TYR A 279 -19.09 8.31 6.38
C TYR A 279 -17.76 8.70 7.02
N ASP A 280 -17.83 9.43 8.13
CA ASP A 280 -16.69 9.85 8.93
C ASP A 280 -17.08 9.81 10.42
N TYR A 281 -16.39 8.97 11.19
CA TYR A 281 -16.60 8.83 12.64
C TYR A 281 -16.51 10.15 13.41
N CYS A 282 -15.73 11.13 12.93
CA CYS A 282 -15.61 12.45 13.56
C CYS A 282 -16.88 13.30 13.47
N THR A 283 -17.82 12.93 12.60
CA THR A 283 -19.09 13.64 12.39
C THR A 283 -20.30 12.78 12.74
N ASP A 284 -20.09 11.55 13.22
CA ASP A 284 -21.15 10.63 13.57
C ASP A 284 -21.78 10.96 14.93
N SER A 285 -22.79 11.83 14.89
CA SER A 285 -23.59 12.21 16.06
C SER A 285 -24.50 11.08 16.61
N VAL A 286 -24.71 10.00 15.85
CA VAL A 286 -25.48 8.84 16.33
C VAL A 286 -24.59 8.01 17.24
N ARG A 287 -23.34 7.80 16.85
CA ARG A 287 -22.35 7.07 17.65
C ARG A 287 -21.84 7.88 18.83
N PHE A 288 -21.63 9.17 18.65
CA PHE A 288 -21.14 10.09 19.68
C PHE A 288 -22.22 11.14 20.03
N PRO A 289 -23.28 10.73 20.76
CA PRO A 289 -24.29 11.68 21.21
C PRO A 289 -23.67 12.73 22.13
N ASP A 290 -24.29 13.91 22.20
CA ASP A 290 -23.91 15.03 23.08
C ASP A 290 -22.55 15.69 22.78
N GLY A 291 -22.00 15.47 21.59
CA GLY A 291 -20.75 16.12 21.15
C GLY A 291 -19.49 15.52 21.77
N GLY A 292 -19.59 14.32 22.36
CA GLY A 292 -18.46 13.54 22.88
C GLY A 292 -17.62 12.89 21.77
N PHE A 293 -17.27 13.66 20.74
CA PHE A 293 -16.45 13.18 19.63
C PHE A 293 -15.04 12.78 20.11
N PRO A 294 -14.38 11.82 19.44
CA PRO A 294 -12.99 11.49 19.72
C PRO A 294 -12.10 12.73 19.69
N LYS A 295 -11.13 12.79 20.60
CA LYS A 295 -10.34 14.00 20.87
C LYS A 295 -9.58 14.48 19.64
N GLU A 296 -9.06 13.53 18.86
CA GLU A 296 -8.38 13.75 17.59
C GLU A 296 -9.20 14.51 16.56
N CYS A 297 -10.53 14.43 16.60
CA CYS A 297 -11.41 15.09 15.62
C CYS A 297 -11.43 16.61 15.76
N GLY A 298 -11.06 17.14 16.94
CA GLY A 298 -10.96 18.57 17.20
C GLY A 298 -9.52 19.10 17.23
N LEU A 299 -8.54 18.24 16.97
CA LEU A 299 -7.11 18.59 17.00
C LEU A 299 -6.61 18.95 15.59
N PRO A 300 -5.59 19.84 15.50
CA PRO A 300 -5.16 20.45 14.24
C PRO A 300 -4.39 19.50 13.31
#